data_AF-A0A843H9H0-F1
#
_entry.id   AF-A0A843H9H0-F1
#
_cell.length_a   1.000
_cell.length_b   1.000
_cell.length_c   1.000
_cell.angle_alpha   90.00
_cell.angle_beta   90.00
_cell.angle_gamma   90.00
#
_symmetry.space_group_name_H-M   'P 1'
#
loop_
_entity.id
_entity.type
_entity.pdbx_description
1 polymer ?
#
loop_
_entity_poly.entity_id
_entity_poly.type
_entity_poly.pdbx_seq_one_letter_code
_entity_poly.pdbx_strand_id
1 'polypeptide(L)'
;MPYSDGESLIDIGGNVGDTAIYFANKGYNVLAFEPLPNIYEIANKNIGLNPDVKIKLFLKIKRYHVKKEPLLLVMMKMIQEEQANILKQIIKLTLIP
;
A
#
# COMPACT_ATOMS: atom_id res chain seq x y z
N MET A 1 17.11 -1.61 -14.95
CA MET A 1 16.44 -2.88 -14.60
C MET A 1 15.22 -2.98 -15.51
N PRO A 2 15.03 -4.06 -16.29
CA PRO A 2 13.87 -4.15 -17.17
C PRO A 2 12.64 -4.27 -16.27
N TYR A 3 11.71 -3.32 -16.41
CA TYR A 3 10.45 -3.31 -15.67
C TYR A 3 9.50 -4.29 -16.35
N SER A 4 8.98 -5.27 -15.61
CA SER A 4 8.02 -6.24 -16.13
C SER A 4 6.62 -5.66 -16.01
N ASP A 5 6.05 -5.33 -17.16
CA ASP A 5 4.65 -4.91 -17.27
C ASP A 5 3.73 -5.93 -16.57
N GLY A 6 2.86 -5.45 -15.67
CA GLY A 6 1.93 -6.29 -14.90
C GLY A 6 2.42 -6.75 -13.51
N GLU A 7 3.67 -6.48 -13.12
CA GLU A 7 4.12 -6.75 -11.75
C GLU A 7 3.43 -5.86 -10.70
N SER A 8 3.33 -6.35 -9.46
CA SER A 8 2.77 -5.59 -8.35
C SER A 8 3.88 -4.93 -7.52
N LEU A 9 3.73 -3.64 -7.21
CA LEU A 9 4.67 -2.88 -6.38
C LEU A 9 3.96 -2.36 -5.12
N ILE A 10 4.65 -2.45 -3.98
CA ILE A 10 4.17 -1.92 -2.70
C ILE A 10 4.98 -0.67 -2.37
N ASP A 11 4.30 0.47 -2.31
CA ASP A 11 4.87 1.78 -1.97
C ASP A 11 4.48 2.17 -0.54
N ILE A 12 5.44 2.15 0.39
CA ILE A 12 5.23 2.42 1.82
C ILE A 12 5.69 3.85 2.12
N GLY A 13 4.76 4.68 2.61
CA GLY A 13 5.01 6.12 2.77
C GLY A 13 4.80 6.84 1.44
N GLY A 14 3.67 6.55 0.79
CA GLY A 14 3.34 7.04 -0.55
C GLY A 14 3.33 8.57 -0.69
N ASN A 15 3.36 9.31 0.43
CA ASN A 15 3.50 10.76 0.49
C ASN A 15 2.51 11.44 -0.46
N VAL A 16 2.96 12.29 -1.39
CA VAL A 16 2.10 12.97 -2.38
C VAL A 16 1.81 12.13 -3.63
N GLY A 17 2.16 10.84 -3.64
CA GLY A 17 1.83 9.87 -4.69
C GLY A 17 2.75 9.88 -5.92
N ASP A 18 3.83 10.66 -5.91
CA ASP A 18 4.76 10.81 -7.04
C ASP A 18 5.46 9.50 -7.42
N THR A 19 5.94 8.75 -6.44
CA THR A 19 6.60 7.46 -6.61
C THR A 19 5.62 6.41 -7.16
N ALA A 20 4.42 6.34 -6.62
CA ALA A 20 3.37 5.46 -7.11
C ALA A 20 2.99 5.76 -8.57
N ILE A 21 2.84 7.04 -8.93
CA ILE A 21 2.56 7.48 -10.31
C ILE A 21 3.71 7.11 -11.24
N TYR A 22 4.96 7.33 -10.81
CA TYR A 22 6.13 6.96 -11.60
C TYR A 22 6.13 5.47 -11.97
N PHE A 23 5.95 4.58 -10.99
CA PHE A 23 5.97 3.14 -11.24
C PHE A 23 4.73 2.65 -11.98
N ALA A 24 3.56 3.22 -11.73
CA ALA A 24 2.36 2.84 -12.48
C ALA A 24 2.48 3.22 -13.98
N ASN A 25 3.12 4.35 -14.29
CA ASN A 25 3.49 4.71 -15.68
C ASN A 25 4.54 3.78 -16.31
N LYS A 26 5.23 2.96 -15.51
CA LYS A 26 6.15 1.91 -16.00
C LYS A 26 5.47 0.55 -16.17
N GLY A 27 4.14 0.47 -15.99
CA GLY A 27 3.39 -0.77 -16.15
C GLY A 27 3.12 -1.55 -14.86
N TYR A 28 3.53 -1.02 -13.71
CA TYR A 28 3.27 -1.67 -12.42
C TYR A 28 1.83 -1.47 -11.95
N ASN A 29 1.29 -2.48 -11.29
CA ASN A 29 0.10 -2.35 -10.44
C ASN A 29 0.55 -1.91 -9.05
N VAL A 30 0.30 -0.65 -8.67
CA VAL A 30 0.87 -0.09 -7.43
C VAL A 30 -0.14 -0.12 -6.28
N LEU A 31 0.29 -0.63 -5.13
CA LEU A 31 -0.39 -0.52 -3.85
C LEU A 31 0.37 0.49 -2.98
N ALA A 32 -0.17 1.70 -2.84
CA ALA A 32 0.47 2.79 -2.11
C ALA A 32 -0.17 3.00 -0.73
N PHE A 33 0.65 3.23 0.30
CA PHE A 33 0.21 3.40 1.68
C PHE A 33 0.71 4.73 2.23
N GLU A 34 -0.21 5.64 2.58
CA GLU A 34 0.13 6.93 3.19
C GLU A 34 -0.60 7.10 4.54
N PRO A 35 0.11 7.18 5.67
CA PRO A 35 -0.50 7.23 7.00
C PRO A 35 -0.98 8.62 7.44
N LEU A 36 -0.56 9.72 6.81
CA LEU A 36 -0.96 11.07 7.19
C LEU A 36 -2.20 11.50 6.38
N PRO A 37 -3.38 11.73 7.01
CA PRO A 37 -4.63 11.99 6.27
C PRO A 37 -4.56 13.18 5.31
N ASN A 38 -3.93 14.28 5.74
CA ASN A 38 -3.76 15.48 4.91
C ASN A 38 -2.86 15.21 3.69
N ILE A 39 -1.86 14.34 3.83
CA ILE A 39 -0.97 13.97 2.73
C ILE A 39 -1.65 12.94 1.83
N TYR A 40 -2.38 11.98 2.40
CA TYR A 40 -3.21 11.04 1.67
C TYR A 40 -4.21 11.74 0.74
N GLU A 41 -4.87 12.81 1.20
CA GLU A 41 -5.79 13.58 0.36
C GLU A 41 -5.08 14.24 -0.83
N ILE A 42 -3.85 14.73 -0.63
CA ILE A 42 -3.02 15.29 -1.70
C ILE A 42 -2.62 14.17 -2.67
N ALA A 43 -2.15 13.02 -2.19
CA ALA A 43 -1.86 11.87 -3.04
C ALA A 43 -3.08 11.42 -3.83
N ASN A 44 -4.26 11.36 -3.21
CA ASN A 44 -5.49 10.96 -3.88
C ASN A 44 -5.87 11.95 -4.99
N LYS A 45 -5.69 13.26 -4.76
CA LYS A 45 -5.88 14.28 -5.81
C LYS A 45 -4.87 14.10 -6.94
N ASN A 46 -3.59 13.91 -6.63
CA ASN A 46 -2.54 13.74 -7.62
C ASN A 46 -2.75 12.47 -8.45
N ILE A 47 -3.12 11.36 -7.84
CA ILE A 47 -3.48 10.12 -8.54
C ILE A 47 -4.71 10.35 -9.43
N GLY A 48 -5.71 11.10 -8.94
CA GLY A 48 -6.89 11.46 -9.73
C GLY A 48 -6.60 12.30 -10.99
N LEU A 49 -5.48 13.02 -11.03
CA LEU A 49 -5.00 13.73 -12.22
C LEU A 49 -4.33 12.79 -13.25
N ASN A 50 -4.13 11.52 -12.91
CA ASN A 50 -3.50 10.49 -13.74
C ASN A 50 -4.48 9.30 -13.91
N PRO A 51 -5.60 9.45 -14.64
CA PRO A 51 -6.62 8.42 -14.73
C PRO A 51 -6.16 7.13 -15.44
N ASP A 52 -5.10 7.21 -16.25
CA ASP A 52 -4.60 6.10 -17.07
C ASP A 52 -3.70 5.11 -16.30
N VAL A 53 -3.33 5.44 -15.06
CA VAL A 53 -2.44 4.60 -14.25
C VAL A 53 -3.20 3.74 -13.24
N LYS A 54 -2.69 2.53 -12.98
CA LYS A 54 -3.31 1.58 -12.05
C LYS A 54 -2.69 1.70 -10.65
N ILE A 55 -3.28 2.54 -9.82
CA ILE A 55 -2.86 2.74 -8.42
C ILE A 55 -4.03 2.49 -7.48
N LYS A 56 -3.78 1.72 -6.43
CA LYS A 56 -4.68 1.59 -5.28
C LYS A 56 -4.03 2.22 -4.05
N LEU A 57 -4.59 3.34 -3.61
CA LEU A 57 -4.10 4.08 -2.45
C LEU A 57 -4.86 3.64 -1.18
N PHE A 58 -4.13 3.44 -0.09
CA PHE A 58 -4.67 3.06 1.21
C PHE A 58 -4.29 4.06 2.28
N LEU A 59 -5.31 4.60 2.96
CA LEU A 59 -5.12 5.34 4.20
C LEU A 59 -4.96 4.31 5.33
N LYS A 60 -3.73 3.91 5.65
CA LYS A 60 -3.42 3.06 6.81
C LYS A 60 -2.69 3.87 7.85
N ILE A 61 -3.42 4.33 8.86
CA ILE A 61 -2.85 4.92 10.06
C ILE A 61 -2.39 3.78 10.97
N LYS A 62 -1.11 3.40 10.88
CA LYS A 62 -0.48 2.49 11.84
C LYS A 62 0.88 3.03 12.26
N ARG A 63 0.99 3.44 13.52
CA ARG A 63 2.25 3.86 14.13
C ARG A 63 2.87 2.67 14.84
N TYR A 64 4.04 2.25 14.39
CA TYR A 64 4.88 1.29 15.11
C TYR A 64 6.05 2.07 15.73
N HIS A 65 6.07 2.16 17.06
CA HIS A 65 7.24 2.67 17.77
C HIS A 65 8.15 1.48 18.06
N VAL A 66 9.34 1.46 17.46
CA VAL A 66 10.24 0.32 17.58
C VAL A 66 11.57 0.82 18.11
N LYS A 67 11.91 0.45 19.34
CA LYS A 67 13.09 0.98 20.02
C LYS A 67 14.41 0.43 19.45
N LYS A 68 14.44 -0.80 18.91
CA LYS A 68 15.64 -1.49 18.40
C LYS A 68 15.33 -2.73 17.53
N GLU A 69 14.39 -2.68 16.58
CA GLU A 69 14.22 -3.81 15.64
C GLU A 69 14.61 -3.45 14.20
N PRO A 70 15.17 -4.39 13.43
CA PRO A 70 15.44 -4.18 12.00
C PRO A 70 14.15 -3.90 11.22
N LEU A 71 14.21 -2.97 10.27
CA LEU A 71 13.08 -2.61 9.40
C LEU A 71 12.44 -3.83 8.73
N LEU A 72 13.26 -4.81 8.33
CA LEU A 72 12.80 -6.07 7.75
C LEU A 72 11.87 -6.87 8.69
N LEU A 73 12.16 -6.89 9.99
CA LEU A 73 11.33 -7.59 10.98
C LEU A 73 9.98 -6.87 11.17
N VAL A 74 9.99 -5.54 11.12
CA VAL A 74 8.78 -4.72 11.16
C VAL A 74 7.91 -4.98 9.92
N MET A 75 8.52 -5.03 8.74
CA MET A 75 7.82 -5.36 7.48
C MET A 75 7.23 -6.78 7.52
N MET A 76 7.98 -7.77 8.00
CA MET A 76 7.48 -9.15 8.17
C MET A 76 6.27 -9.20 9.11
N LYS A 77 6.30 -8.47 10.23
CA LYS A 77 5.17 -8.37 11.16
C LYS A 77 3.95 -7.72 10.52
N MET A 78 4.13 -6.67 9.73
CA MET A 78 3.04 -6.04 8.98
C MET A 78 2.38 -7.00 7.99
N ILE A 79 3.19 -7.75 7.24
CA ILE A 79 2.71 -8.75 6.27
C ILE A 79 1.93 -9.86 7.00
N GLN A 80 2.47 -10.42 8.08
CA GLN A 80 1.81 -11.47 8.86
C GLN A 80 0.46 -11.00 9.44
N GLU A 81 0.39 -9.77 9.93
CA GLU A 81 -0.84 -9.21 10.48
C GLU A 81 -1.89 -8.95 9.40
N GLU A 82 -1.48 -8.51 8.21
CA GLU A 82 -2.36 -8.35 7.05
C GLU A 82 -2.94 -9.70 6.59
N GLN A 83 -2.11 -10.74 6.50
CA GLN A 83 -2.56 -12.11 6.23
C GLN A 83 -3.56 -12.60 7.28
N ALA A 84 -3.31 -12.33 8.56
CA ALA A 84 -4.22 -12.69 9.65
C ALA A 84 -5.58 -11.96 9.54
N ASN A 85 -5.59 -10.70 9.11
CA ASN A 85 -6.83 -9.93 8.93
C ASN A 85 -7.63 -10.44 7.74
N ILE A 86 -6.98 -10.78 6.63
CA ILE A 86 -7.62 -11.42 5.47
C ILE A 86 -8.27 -12.74 5.88
N LEU A 87 -7.53 -13.60 6.62
CA LEU A 87 -8.04 -14.87 7.10
C LEU A 87 -9.28 -14.69 8.00
N LYS A 88 -9.26 -13.72 8.92
CA LYS A 88 -10.43 -13.37 9.75
C LYS A 88 -11.64 -12.95 8.90
N GLN A 89 -11.40 -12.21 7.83
CA GLN A 89 -12.46 -11.76 6.93
C GLN A 89 -13.08 -12.92 6.15
N ILE A 90 -12.26 -13.85 5.66
CA ILE A 90 -12.71 -15.09 5.01
C ILE A 90 -13.54 -15.93 6.00
N ILE A 91 -13.01 -16.17 7.21
CA ILE A 91 -13.71 -16.93 8.26
C ILE A 91 -15.07 -16.29 8.58
N LYS A 92 -15.13 -14.96 8.69
CA LYS A 92 -16.38 -14.24 8.92
C LYS A 92 -17.38 -14.42 7.78
N LEU A 93 -16.92 -14.51 6.54
CA LEU A 93 -17.77 -14.74 5.37
C LEU A 93 -18.23 -16.20 5.24
N THR A 94 -17.46 -17.15 5.78
CA THR A 94 -17.78 -18.59 5.74
C THR A 94 -18.55 -19.10 6.96
N LEU A 95 -18.57 -18.34 8.06
CA LEU A 95 -19.30 -18.67 9.30
C LEU A 95 -20.64 -17.93 9.44
N ILE A 96 -21.13 -17.28 8.38
CA ILE A 96 -22.52 -16.82 8.31
C ILE A 96 -23.33 -18.01 7.77
N PRO A 97 -24.33 -18.55 8.51
CA PRO A 97 -25.29 -19.50 7.95
C PRO A 97 -26.14 -18.84 6.85
#